data_AF-A0A974UHC0-F1
#
_entry.id   AF-A0A974UHC0-F1
#
_cell.length_a   1.000
_cell.length_b   1.000
_cell.length_c   1.000
_cell.angle_alpha   90.00
_cell.angle_beta   90.00
_cell.angle_gamma   90.00
#
_symmetry.space_group_name_H-M   'P 1'
#
loop_
_entity.id
_entity.type
_entity.pdbx_description
1 polymer ?
#
loop_
_entity_poly.entity_id
_entity_poly.type
_entity_poly.pdbx_seq_one_letter_code
_entity_poly.pdbx_strand_id
1 'polypeptide(L)'
;MLTKSSKAQILISVLGAAWSIQLVLSELIVGDYCPKVFNIPACFLVLLAYLIVLVSIVLDHKILHALGTGLGLLLAIWFSSRQFLMIAQCPDFQGLPLCYLSLAAFALLGVLGFCKKK
;
A
#
# COMPACT_ATOMS: atom_id res chain seq x y z
N MET A 1 -17.61 16.88 -7.82
CA MET A 1 -16.85 17.06 -9.06
C MET A 1 -15.60 16.20 -8.99
N LEU A 2 -15.62 15.17 -9.84
CA LEU A 2 -14.58 14.25 -10.27
C LEU A 2 -13.35 14.05 -9.39
N THR A 3 -13.19 12.82 -8.90
CA THR A 3 -11.92 12.09 -9.03
C THR A 3 -11.48 12.20 -10.50
N LYS A 4 -10.87 13.33 -10.89
CA LYS A 4 -10.13 13.39 -12.15
C LYS A 4 -8.99 12.42 -11.90
N SER A 5 -9.19 11.15 -12.21
CA SER A 5 -8.21 10.10 -12.01
C SER A 5 -6.98 10.53 -12.79
N SER A 6 -6.03 11.15 -12.11
CA SER A 6 -4.81 11.60 -12.76
C SER A 6 -4.12 10.33 -13.19
N LYS A 7 -3.59 10.29 -14.42
CA LYS A 7 -2.74 9.17 -14.89
C LYS A 7 -1.69 8.78 -13.84
N ALA A 8 -1.22 9.74 -13.04
CA ALA A 8 -0.36 9.54 -11.87
C ALA A 8 -0.95 8.61 -10.79
N GLN A 9 -2.21 8.75 -10.36
CA GLN A 9 -2.78 7.87 -9.33
C GLN A 9 -2.87 6.43 -9.82
N ILE A 10 -3.32 6.23 -11.06
CA ILE A 10 -3.35 4.90 -11.69
C ILE A 10 -1.94 4.34 -11.78
N LEU A 11 -0.96 5.14 -12.22
CA LEU A 11 0.43 4.72 -12.35
C LEU A 11 1.00 4.26 -11.00
N ILE A 12 0.80 5.03 -9.93
CA ILE A 12 1.28 4.70 -8.58
C ILE A 12 0.60 3.42 -8.08
N SER A 13 -0.72 3.28 -8.24
CA SER A 13 -1.45 2.09 -7.81
C SER A 13 -1.04 0.84 -8.58
N VAL A 14 -0.83 0.94 -9.90
CA VAL A 14 -0.39 -0.19 -10.73
C VAL A 14 1.04 -0.60 -10.39
N LEU A 15 1.96 0.37 -10.25
CA LEU A 15 3.34 0.10 -9.84
C LEU A 15 3.37 -0.54 -8.45
N GLY A 16 2.64 0.04 -7.48
CA GLY A 16 2.57 -0.47 -6.13
C GLY A 16 1.94 -1.86 -6.04
N ALA A 17 0.92 -2.15 -6.85
CA ALA A 17 0.33 -3.48 -6.96
C ALA A 17 1.31 -4.49 -7.57
N ALA A 18 2.00 -4.15 -8.67
CA ALA A 18 2.98 -5.02 -9.32
C ALA A 18 4.12 -5.40 -8.36
N TRP A 19 4.65 -4.42 -7.63
CA TRP A 19 5.62 -4.67 -6.57
C TRP A 19 5.03 -5.56 -5.47
N SER A 20 3.84 -5.24 -4.96
CA SER A 20 3.21 -6.04 -3.90
C SER A 20 2.97 -7.49 -4.32
N ILE A 21 2.63 -7.75 -5.58
CA ILE A 21 2.46 -9.11 -6.13
C ILE A 21 3.78 -9.88 -6.04
N GLN A 22 4.89 -9.25 -6.42
CA GLN A 22 6.22 -9.86 -6.33
C GLN A 22 6.58 -10.23 -4.88
N LEU A 23 6.23 -9.37 -3.91
CA LEU A 23 6.44 -9.67 -2.50
C LEU A 23 5.58 -10.84 -2.02
N VAL A 24 4.31 -10.91 -2.42
CA VAL A 24 3.42 -12.02 -2.07
C VAL A 24 3.94 -13.33 -2.66
N LEU A 25 4.44 -13.32 -3.90
CA LEU A 25 5.07 -14.50 -4.50
C LEU A 25 6.32 -14.93 -3.72
N SER A 26 7.15 -13.97 -3.31
CA SER A 26 8.35 -14.24 -2.49
C SER A 26 7.97 -14.83 -1.14
N GLU A 27 6.89 -14.34 -0.52
CA GLU A 27 6.32 -14.89 0.72
C GLU A 27 5.79 -16.32 0.53
N LEU A 28 5.16 -16.63 -0.61
CA LEU A 28 4.69 -17.99 -0.89
C LEU A 28 5.83 -18.99 -1.10
N ILE A 29 6.98 -18.53 -1.63
CA ILE A 29 8.14 -19.38 -1.91
C ILE A 29 9.01 -19.56 -0.66
N VAL A 30 9.24 -18.50 0.10
CA VAL A 30 10.17 -18.48 1.25
C VAL A 30 9.44 -18.71 2.59
N GLY A 31 8.18 -18.30 2.71
CA GLY A 31 7.32 -18.53 3.88
C GLY A 31 7.51 -17.56 5.05
N ASP A 32 8.57 -16.75 5.07
CA ASP A 32 8.89 -15.79 6.16
C ASP A 32 9.57 -14.50 5.63
N TYR A 33 9.21 -14.10 4.43
CA TYR A 33 9.72 -12.89 3.77
C TYR A 33 9.05 -11.60 4.31
N CYS A 34 7.81 -11.69 4.77
CA CYS A 34 6.98 -10.55 5.15
C CYS A 34 6.46 -10.68 6.58
N PRO A 35 6.45 -9.60 7.39
CA PRO A 35 6.00 -9.69 8.77
C PRO A 35 4.51 -10.08 8.84
N LYS A 36 4.21 -11.06 9.69
CA LYS A 36 2.86 -11.58 9.91
C LYS A 36 2.17 -10.77 11.01
N VAL A 37 0.96 -10.32 10.74
CA VAL A 37 0.08 -9.72 11.74
C VAL A 37 -1.06 -10.70 11.97
N PHE A 38 -1.18 -11.24 13.19
CA PHE A 38 -2.25 -12.19 13.52
C PHE A 38 -2.33 -13.36 12.51
N ASN A 39 -1.18 -13.91 12.13
CA ASN A 39 -1.06 -15.03 11.17
C ASN A 39 -1.34 -14.66 9.69
N ILE A 40 -1.58 -13.38 9.36
CA ILE A 40 -1.75 -12.91 7.99
C ILE A 40 -0.52 -12.09 7.55
N PRO A 41 0.11 -12.42 6.41
CA PRO A 41 1.27 -11.67 5.92
C PRO A 41 0.88 -10.23 5.54
N ALA A 42 1.65 -9.25 6.04
CA ALA A 42 1.43 -7.83 5.78
C ALA A 42 1.34 -7.48 4.29
N CYS A 43 2.15 -8.17 3.48
CA CYS A 43 2.20 -8.03 2.03
C CYS A 43 0.83 -8.25 1.38
N PHE A 44 0.01 -9.15 1.94
CA PHE A 44 -1.33 -9.43 1.43
C PHE A 44 -2.30 -8.28 1.72
N LEU A 45 -2.21 -7.66 2.89
CA LEU A 45 -3.03 -6.49 3.24
C LEU A 45 -2.69 -5.28 2.39
N VAL A 46 -1.40 -5.03 2.13
CA VAL A 46 -0.95 -3.94 1.25
C VAL A 46 -1.45 -4.17 -0.17
N LEU A 47 -1.32 -5.40 -0.68
CA LEU A 47 -1.84 -5.79 -1.99
C LEU A 47 -3.36 -5.58 -2.07
N LEU A 48 -4.09 -5.99 -1.04
CA LEU A 48 -5.54 -5.79 -0.95
C LEU A 48 -5.91 -4.29 -0.96
N ALA A 49 -5.17 -3.46 -0.22
CA ALA A 49 -5.38 -2.01 -0.21
C ALA A 49 -5.17 -1.39 -1.61
N TYR A 50 -4.11 -1.78 -2.32
CA TYR A 50 -3.90 -1.38 -3.72
C TYR A 50 -5.04 -1.84 -4.62
N LEU A 51 -5.51 -3.07 -4.47
CA LEU A 51 -6.61 -3.62 -5.24
C LEU A 51 -7.90 -2.82 -5.03
N ILE A 52 -8.23 -2.46 -3.78
CA ILE A 52 -9.40 -1.65 -3.44
C ILE A 52 -9.31 -0.27 -4.10
N VAL A 53 -8.15 0.38 -4.05
CA VAL A 53 -7.92 1.67 -4.72
C VAL A 53 -8.11 1.54 -6.23
N LEU A 54 -7.58 0.47 -6.83
CA LEU A 54 -7.64 0.22 -8.27
C LEU A 54 -9.09 -0.06 -8.73
N VAL A 55 -9.81 -0.93 -8.03
CA VAL A 55 -11.25 -1.21 -8.25
C VAL A 55 -12.05 0.08 -8.08
N SER A 56 -11.72 0.90 -7.09
CA SER A 56 -12.41 2.17 -6.88
C SER A 56 -12.23 3.16 -8.04
N ILE A 57 -11.07 3.13 -8.72
CA ILE A 57 -10.83 3.95 -9.90
C ILE A 57 -11.67 3.43 -11.08
N VAL A 58 -11.77 2.11 -11.25
CA VAL A 58 -12.58 1.50 -12.31
C VAL A 58 -14.08 1.75 -12.11
N LEU A 59 -14.56 1.68 -10.86
CA LEU A 59 -15.96 1.94 -10.51
C LEU A 59 -16.29 3.43 -10.29
N ASP A 60 -15.31 4.34 -10.43
CA ASP A 60 -15.40 5.78 -10.12
C ASP A 60 -16.03 6.09 -8.73
N HIS A 61 -15.82 5.20 -7.76
CA HIS A 61 -16.55 5.22 -6.48
C HIS A 61 -15.76 5.94 -5.38
N LYS A 62 -15.96 7.25 -5.22
CA LYS A 62 -15.26 8.12 -4.24
C LYS A 62 -15.07 7.57 -2.82
N ILE A 63 -16.07 6.86 -2.27
CA ILE A 63 -16.01 6.32 -0.90
C ILE A 63 -15.05 5.14 -0.80
N LEU A 64 -15.06 4.24 -1.79
CA LEU A 64 -14.11 3.12 -1.83
C LEU A 64 -12.68 3.63 -1.98
N HIS A 65 -12.47 4.71 -2.74
CA HIS A 65 -11.15 5.27 -2.95
C HIS A 65 -10.60 5.77 -1.63
N ALA A 66 -11.39 6.58 -0.91
CA ALA A 66 -11.02 7.12 0.39
C ALA A 66 -10.78 6.00 1.42
N LEU A 67 -11.63 4.97 1.43
CA LEU A 67 -11.46 3.80 2.29
C LEU A 67 -10.17 3.06 1.95
N GLY A 68 -9.92 2.72 0.69
CA GLY A 68 -8.72 1.99 0.27
C GLY A 68 -7.43 2.75 0.59
N THR A 69 -7.39 4.05 0.25
CA THR A 69 -6.23 4.88 0.58
C THR A 69 -6.07 5.05 2.09
N GLY A 70 -7.15 5.25 2.83
CA GLY A 70 -7.12 5.42 4.29
C GLY A 70 -6.65 4.15 4.98
N LEU A 71 -7.18 2.99 4.60
CA LEU A 71 -6.79 1.68 5.12
C LEU A 71 -5.30 1.44 4.86
N GLY A 72 -4.84 1.66 3.63
CA GLY A 72 -3.43 1.52 3.26
C GLY A 72 -2.50 2.43 4.06
N LEU A 73 -2.92 3.68 4.32
CA LEU A 73 -2.16 4.64 5.13
C LEU A 73 -2.10 4.22 6.61
N LEU A 74 -3.22 3.80 7.20
CA LEU A 74 -3.26 3.29 8.57
C LEU A 74 -2.34 2.06 8.72
N LEU A 75 -2.45 1.13 7.78
CA LEU A 75 -1.61 -0.07 7.74
C LEU A 75 -0.13 0.31 7.65
N ALA A 76 0.22 1.20 6.73
CA ALA A 76 1.59 1.64 6.56
C ALA A 76 2.16 2.29 7.83
N ILE A 77 1.39 3.18 8.48
CA ILE A 77 1.79 3.82 9.74
C ILE A 77 2.00 2.77 10.83
N TRP A 78 1.09 1.80 10.94
CA TRP A 78 1.18 0.73 11.92
C TRP A 78 2.46 -0.10 11.71
N PHE A 79 2.73 -0.54 10.48
CA PHE A 79 3.93 -1.31 10.14
C PHE A 79 5.21 -0.50 10.31
N SER A 80 5.22 0.76 9.90
CA SER A 80 6.38 1.65 10.07
C SER A 80 6.71 1.85 11.55
N SER A 81 5.70 1.99 12.41
CA SER A 81 5.88 2.08 13.86
C SER A 81 6.50 0.80 14.44
N ARG A 82 6.09 -0.38 13.94
CA ARG A 82 6.60 -1.69 14.39
C ARG A 82 8.02 -1.96 13.91
N GLN A 83 8.35 -1.52 12.70
CA GLN A 83 9.72 -1.51 12.16
C GLN A 83 10.63 -0.65 13.02
N PHE A 84 10.17 0.54 13.43
CA PHE A 84 10.94 1.44 14.27
C PHE A 84 11.27 0.85 15.66
N LEU A 85 10.34 0.05 16.21
CA LEU A 85 10.53 -0.66 17.47
C LEU A 85 11.36 -1.95 17.34
N MET A 86 11.83 -2.30 16.14
CA MET A 86 12.50 -3.57 15.80
C MET A 86 11.74 -4.83 16.24
N ILE A 87 10.41 -4.75 16.36
CA ILE A 87 9.56 -5.88 16.77
C ILE A 87 9.28 -6.81 15.58
N ALA A 88 9.26 -6.25 14.38
CA ALA A 88 9.05 -6.97 13.13
C ALA A 88 9.89 -6.31 12.05
N GLN A 89 10.73 -7.09 11.35
CA GLN A 89 11.56 -6.59 10.26
C GLN A 89 10.83 -6.77 8.93
N CYS A 90 10.56 -5.66 8.25
CA CYS A 90 10.15 -5.67 6.85
C CYS A 90 11.32 -6.04 5.96
N PRO A 91 11.06 -6.72 4.83
CA PRO A 91 12.11 -7.04 3.89
C PRO A 91 12.78 -5.76 3.42
N ASP A 92 14.09 -5.86 3.27
CA ASP A 92 14.96 -4.76 2.90
C ASP A 92 15.40 -4.98 1.45
N PHE A 93 15.26 -3.94 0.62
CA PHE A 93 15.87 -3.92 -0.71
C PHE A 93 17.05 -2.95 -0.66
N GLN A 94 18.28 -3.49 -0.67
CA GLN A 94 19.53 -2.71 -0.76
C GLN A 94 19.71 -1.62 0.32
N GLY A 95 19.27 -1.90 1.55
CA GLY A 95 19.30 -0.99 2.71
C GLY A 95 18.02 -0.17 2.90
N LEU A 96 17.01 -0.35 2.05
CA LEU A 96 15.73 0.34 2.17
C LEU A 96 14.58 -0.60 2.60
N PRO A 97 13.96 -0.38 3.78
CA PRO A 97 12.81 -1.15 4.22
C PRO A 97 11.56 -0.88 3.35
N LEU A 98 11.03 -1.92 2.70
CA LEU A 98 9.90 -1.78 1.77
C LEU A 98 8.63 -1.22 2.41
N CYS A 99 8.44 -1.39 3.73
CA CYS A 99 7.32 -0.82 4.46
C CYS A 99 7.31 0.72 4.42
N TYR A 100 8.49 1.37 4.40
CA TYR A 100 8.57 2.81 4.20
C TYR A 100 8.23 3.22 2.77
N LEU A 101 8.54 2.38 1.78
CA LEU A 101 8.19 2.63 0.38
C LEU A 101 6.67 2.56 0.17
N SER A 102 6.00 1.56 0.76
CA SER A 102 4.53 1.51 0.78
C SER A 102 3.93 2.70 1.52
N LEU A 103 4.52 3.12 2.64
CA LEU A 103 4.08 4.33 3.36
C LEU A 103 4.18 5.57 2.48
N ALA A 104 5.31 5.77 1.80
CA ALA A 104 5.50 6.87 0.89
C ALA A 104 4.47 6.84 -0.26
N ALA A 105 4.20 5.67 -0.84
CA ALA A 105 3.23 5.53 -1.93
C ALA A 105 1.79 5.83 -1.50
N PHE A 106 1.33 5.30 -0.36
CA PHE A 106 0.00 5.61 0.18
C PHE A 106 -0.12 7.06 0.67
N ALA A 107 0.94 7.61 1.26
CA ALA A 107 1.00 9.03 1.60
C ALA A 107 0.88 9.90 0.35
N LEU A 108 1.57 9.56 -0.74
CA LEU A 108 1.47 10.28 -2.00
C LEU A 108 0.05 10.18 -2.57
N LEU A 109 -0.57 9.00 -2.58
CA LEU A 109 -1.96 8.80 -3.01
C LEU A 109 -2.94 9.63 -2.17
N GLY A 110 -2.74 9.67 -0.85
CA GLY A 110 -3.55 10.48 0.07
C GLY A 110 -3.37 11.98 -0.17
N VAL A 111 -2.13 12.45 -0.28
CA VAL A 111 -1.82 13.87 -0.56
C VAL A 111 -2.36 14.28 -1.91
N LEU A 112 -2.19 13.47 -2.97
CA LEU A 112 -2.77 13.72 -4.29
C LEU A 112 -4.31 13.78 -4.22
N GLY A 113 -4.93 12.90 -3.46
CA GLY A 113 -6.38 12.92 -3.22
C GLY A 113 -6.85 14.18 -2.49
N PHE A 114 -6.09 14.66 -1.49
CA PHE A 114 -6.41 15.88 -0.74
C PHE A 114 -6.12 17.16 -1.51
N CYS A 115 -4.99 17.25 -2.21
CA CYS A 115 -4.53 18.45 -2.91
C CYS A 115 -5.43 18.77 -4.12
N LYS A 116 -6.04 17.76 -4.75
CA LYS A 116 -7.02 17.94 -5.84
C LYS A 116 -8.43 18.34 -5.39
N LYS A 117 -8.67 18.39 -4.08
CA LYS A 117 -9.96 18.72 -3.48
C LYS A 117 -10.17 20.24 -3.32
N LYS A 118 -9.26 21.07 -3.84
CA LYS A 118 -9.34 22.53 -3.87
C LYS A 118 -9.71 23.03 -5.26
#